data_AF-A0AAV5VZD4-F1
#
_entry.id   AF-A0AAV5VZD4-F1
#
_cell.length_a   1.000
_cell.length_b   1.000
_cell.length_c   1.000
_cell.angle_alpha   90.00
_cell.angle_beta   90.00
_cell.angle_gamma   90.00
#
_symmetry.space_group_name_H-M   'P 1'
#
loop_
_entity.id
_entity.type
_entity.pdbx_description
1 polymer ?
#
loop_
_entity_poly.entity_id
_entity_poly.type
_entity_poly.pdbx_seq_one_letter_code
_entity_poly.pdbx_strand_id
1 'polypeptide(L)'
;TRPAVSEVSSTCGGGFTELSKLSNDHEFLGTTNELQLISVRGSAAFDKDFNDPEVIDEFSGVFICDHHRNELSLQWTQYSFPHFIKTNDGKPKCSYPDTFHGDKRPLTKRLNTPSASVTVDEAKAVMKLERILLPVGLPVCPHHKSTLEQAIVRMNGPEVPTNDPTGPLRSGNE
;
A
#
# COMPACT_ATOMS: atom_id res chain seq x y z
N THR A 1 3.40 8.70 12.62
CA THR A 1 4.57 7.81 12.61
C THR A 1 4.28 6.67 11.65
N ARG A 2 5.25 6.33 10.80
CA ARG A 2 5.13 5.22 9.83
C ARG A 2 5.02 3.89 10.63
N PRO A 3 4.17 2.93 10.23
CA PRO A 3 4.16 1.62 10.88
C PRO A 3 5.54 0.98 10.78
N ALA A 4 6.03 0.34 11.85
CA ALA A 4 7.34 -0.34 11.88
C ALA A 4 7.51 -1.39 10.75
N VAL A 5 6.41 -1.86 10.16
CA VAL A 5 6.38 -2.82 9.04
C VAL A 5 6.52 -2.17 7.66
N SER A 6 6.56 -0.83 7.59
CA SER A 6 6.87 -0.06 6.39
C SER A 6 8.29 0.53 6.45
N GLU A 7 9.06 0.15 7.47
CA GLU A 7 10.47 0.47 7.60
C GLU A 7 11.27 -0.58 6.86
N VAL A 8 12.08 -0.12 5.91
CA VAL A 8 13.05 -0.94 5.18
C VAL A 8 14.31 -1.03 6.03
N SER A 9 15.01 -2.16 5.98
CA SER A 9 16.30 -2.35 6.65
C SER A 9 17.25 -1.15 6.44
N SER A 10 17.93 -0.70 7.50
CA SER A 10 18.99 0.30 7.38
C SER A 10 20.31 -0.29 6.85
N THR A 11 20.39 -1.61 6.71
CA THR A 11 21.59 -2.32 6.25
C THR A 11 21.51 -2.56 4.74
N CYS A 12 22.54 -2.12 4.01
CA CYS A 12 22.71 -2.41 2.60
C CYS A 12 23.45 -3.74 2.38
N GLY A 13 23.16 -4.39 1.26
CA GLY A 13 24.00 -5.47 0.74
C GLY A 13 25.14 -4.95 -0.14
N GLY A 14 25.92 -5.87 -0.71
CA GLY A 14 27.14 -5.53 -1.46
C GLY A 14 26.95 -5.40 -2.97
N GLY A 15 25.88 -5.98 -3.52
CA GLY A 15 25.56 -5.92 -4.94
C GLY A 15 24.62 -4.76 -5.24
N PHE A 16 24.76 -4.12 -6.40
CA PHE A 16 23.89 -3.02 -6.84
C PHE A 16 23.32 -3.30 -8.21
N THR A 17 22.03 -3.03 -8.37
CA THR A 17 21.32 -3.09 -9.65
C THR A 17 20.70 -1.73 -9.93
N GLU A 18 20.80 -1.29 -11.17
CA GLU A 18 20.13 -0.07 -11.61
C GLU A 18 18.62 -0.31 -11.75
N LEU A 19 17.81 0.62 -11.24
CA LEU A 19 16.36 0.45 -11.18
C LEU A 19 15.70 0.37 -12.55
N SER A 20 16.16 1.16 -13.53
CA SER A 20 15.66 1.10 -14.92
C SER A 20 15.78 -0.30 -15.55
N LYS A 21 16.77 -1.09 -15.14
CA LYS A 21 16.97 -2.47 -15.61
C LYS A 21 15.96 -3.49 -15.06
N LEU A 22 15.11 -3.06 -14.13
CA LEU A 22 14.06 -3.87 -13.50
C LEU A 22 12.69 -3.69 -14.16
N SER A 23 12.64 -3.04 -15.34
CA SER A 23 11.41 -2.79 -16.10
C SER A 23 10.92 -3.99 -16.93
N ASN A 24 11.58 -5.15 -16.86
CA ASN A 24 11.15 -6.36 -17.56
C ASN A 24 9.81 -6.86 -17.01
N ASP A 25 9.01 -7.50 -17.88
CA ASP A 25 7.70 -8.06 -17.55
C ASP A 25 7.74 -8.94 -16.30
N HIS A 26 6.97 -8.54 -15.29
CA HIS A 26 6.82 -9.24 -14.03
C HIS A 26 5.44 -8.95 -13.45
N GLU A 27 4.51 -9.89 -13.66
CA GLU A 27 3.16 -9.77 -13.13
C GLU A 27 3.09 -10.28 -11.69
N PHE A 28 2.90 -9.35 -10.74
CA PHE A 28 2.73 -9.70 -9.34
C PHE A 28 1.93 -8.63 -8.59
N LEU A 29 0.87 -9.02 -7.88
CA LEU A 29 0.04 -8.08 -7.09
C LEU A 29 -0.51 -6.87 -7.89
N GLY A 30 -0.71 -7.04 -9.19
CA GLY A 30 -1.15 -5.99 -10.11
C GLY A 30 -0.04 -5.08 -10.63
N THR A 31 1.24 -5.44 -10.45
CA THR A 31 2.35 -4.75 -11.12
C THR A 31 2.62 -5.32 -12.50
N THR A 32 3.09 -4.51 -13.43
CA THR A 32 3.56 -4.92 -14.76
C THR A 32 5.04 -5.29 -14.77
N ASN A 33 5.84 -4.70 -13.88
CA ASN A 33 7.27 -5.01 -13.74
C ASN A 33 7.77 -4.87 -12.28
N GLU A 34 8.98 -5.38 -12.03
CA GLU A 34 9.61 -5.33 -10.69
C GLU A 34 9.92 -3.89 -10.26
N LEU A 35 10.28 -3.02 -11.21
CA LEU A 35 10.50 -1.59 -10.97
C LEU A 35 9.25 -0.93 -10.36
N GLN A 36 8.07 -1.20 -10.90
CA GLN A 36 6.81 -0.70 -10.34
C GLN A 36 6.63 -1.19 -8.90
N LEU A 37 6.81 -2.49 -8.64
CA LEU A 37 6.64 -3.08 -7.31
C LEU A 37 7.54 -2.41 -6.26
N ILE A 38 8.82 -2.25 -6.59
CA ILE A 38 9.81 -1.61 -5.71
C ILE A 38 9.45 -0.15 -5.49
N SER A 39 9.05 0.56 -6.54
CA SER A 39 8.70 1.98 -6.46
C SER A 39 7.46 2.22 -5.61
N VAL A 40 6.39 1.42 -5.76
CA VAL A 40 5.18 1.58 -4.94
C VAL A 40 5.43 1.20 -3.47
N ARG A 41 6.27 0.19 -3.19
CA ARG A 41 6.60 -0.20 -1.81
C ARG A 41 7.57 0.77 -1.13
N GLY A 42 8.56 1.27 -1.87
CA GLY A 42 9.61 2.15 -1.35
C GLY A 42 9.17 3.62 -1.22
N SER A 43 8.54 4.17 -2.26
CA SER A 43 8.25 5.61 -2.37
C SER A 43 6.77 5.94 -2.61
N ALA A 44 5.87 4.95 -2.59
CA ALA A 44 4.45 5.14 -2.86
C ALA A 44 4.15 5.75 -4.24
N ALA A 45 4.97 5.43 -5.25
CA ALA A 45 4.85 5.94 -6.62
C ALA A 45 3.68 5.30 -7.40
N PHE A 46 2.44 5.47 -6.92
CA PHE A 46 1.24 4.84 -7.49
C PHE A 46 0.70 5.52 -8.77
N ASP A 47 1.14 6.74 -9.07
CA ASP A 47 0.60 7.57 -10.16
C ASP A 47 1.50 7.60 -11.41
N LYS A 48 2.54 6.77 -11.47
CA LYS A 48 3.43 6.62 -12.63
C LYS A 48 3.02 5.44 -13.51
N ASP A 49 3.14 5.57 -14.82
CA ASP A 49 2.97 4.46 -15.78
C ASP A 49 4.33 3.82 -16.06
N PHE A 50 4.57 2.65 -15.48
CA PHE A 50 5.84 1.94 -15.63
C PHE A 50 5.98 1.17 -16.95
N ASN A 51 5.04 1.33 -17.88
CA ASN A 51 5.19 0.89 -19.27
C ASN A 51 5.71 2.01 -20.18
N ASP A 52 5.70 3.27 -19.70
CA ASP A 52 6.22 4.41 -20.42
C ASP A 52 7.75 4.45 -20.32
N PRO A 53 8.49 4.40 -21.45
CA PRO A 53 9.94 4.52 -21.46
C PRO A 53 10.46 5.79 -20.80
N GLU A 54 9.74 6.92 -20.88
CA GLU A 54 10.15 8.18 -20.24
C GLU A 54 10.14 8.03 -18.72
N VAL A 55 9.08 7.40 -18.18
CA VAL A 55 8.97 7.11 -16.75
C VAL A 55 10.07 6.16 -16.29
N ILE A 56 10.42 5.15 -17.10
CA ILE A 56 11.51 4.22 -16.78
C ILE A 56 12.87 4.95 -16.76
N ASP A 57 13.10 5.85 -17.70
CA ASP A 57 14.36 6.62 -17.81
C ASP A 57 14.58 7.56 -16.62
N GLU A 58 13.53 8.03 -15.95
CA GLU A 58 13.65 8.79 -14.69
C GLU A 58 14.39 8.01 -13.58
N PHE A 59 14.44 6.68 -13.67
CA PHE A 59 15.15 5.80 -12.75
C PHE A 59 16.53 5.36 -13.26
N SER A 60 16.98 5.91 -14.38
CA SER A 60 18.34 5.75 -14.91
C SER A 60 19.35 6.34 -13.94
N GLY A 61 20.45 5.61 -13.68
CA GLY A 61 21.46 6.00 -12.71
C GLY A 61 21.04 5.91 -11.24
N VAL A 62 19.81 5.46 -10.94
CA VAL A 62 19.37 5.15 -9.56
C VAL A 62 19.63 3.68 -9.29
N PHE A 63 20.36 3.38 -8.22
CA PHE A 63 20.76 2.02 -7.86
C PHE A 63 20.08 1.54 -6.59
N ILE A 64 19.70 0.26 -6.56
CA ILE A 64 19.22 -0.45 -5.39
C ILE A 64 20.20 -1.56 -5.02
N CYS A 65 20.49 -1.73 -3.73
CA CYS A 65 21.29 -2.86 -3.29
C CYS A 65 20.49 -4.16 -3.35
N ASP A 66 21.16 -5.29 -3.55
CA ASP A 66 20.57 -6.63 -3.58
C ASP A 66 19.73 -6.96 -2.33
N HIS A 67 20.20 -6.55 -1.14
CA HIS A 67 19.44 -6.70 0.10
C HIS A 67 18.09 -5.99 0.04
N HIS A 68 18.06 -4.70 -0.33
CA HIS A 68 16.84 -3.90 -0.41
C HIS A 68 15.94 -4.31 -1.56
N ARG A 69 16.51 -4.71 -2.69
CA ARG A 69 15.74 -5.26 -3.81
C ARG A 69 14.97 -6.49 -3.33
N ASN A 70 15.65 -7.45 -2.71
CA ASN A 70 15.02 -8.66 -2.19
C ASN A 70 13.98 -8.36 -1.11
N GLU A 71 14.28 -7.43 -0.21
CA GLU A 71 13.34 -6.99 0.83
C GLU A 71 12.05 -6.42 0.21
N LEU A 72 12.20 -5.48 -0.74
CA LEU A 72 11.09 -4.79 -1.39
C LEU A 72 10.38 -5.63 -2.44
N SER A 73 11.00 -6.60 -3.11
CA SER A 73 10.32 -7.40 -4.14
C SER A 73 9.75 -8.72 -3.58
N LEU A 74 10.49 -9.41 -2.71
CA LEU A 74 10.17 -10.79 -2.31
C LEU A 74 9.70 -10.93 -0.86
N GLN A 75 10.27 -10.19 0.09
CA GLN A 75 10.04 -10.48 1.51
C GLN A 75 8.72 -9.94 2.04
N TRP A 76 8.20 -8.85 1.46
CA TRP A 76 6.95 -8.21 1.92
C TRP A 76 5.73 -9.15 1.91
N THR A 77 5.68 -10.13 1.01
CA THR A 77 4.61 -11.15 0.97
C THR A 77 4.90 -12.39 1.82
N GLN A 78 6.15 -12.56 2.25
CA GLN A 78 6.58 -13.68 3.09
C GLN A 78 6.39 -13.39 4.58
N TYR A 79 6.21 -12.13 4.97
CA TYR A 79 5.90 -11.79 6.34
C TYR A 79 4.53 -12.36 6.74
N SER A 80 4.59 -13.34 7.65
CA SER A 80 3.41 -13.90 8.31
C SER A 80 3.01 -12.97 9.46
N PHE A 81 2.21 -11.96 9.15
CA PHE A 81 1.75 -11.04 10.19
C PHE A 81 0.66 -11.66 11.06
N PRO A 82 0.66 -11.32 12.35
CA PRO A 82 -0.42 -11.69 13.21
C PRO A 82 -1.64 -10.78 12.97
N HIS A 83 -2.45 -11.13 11.98
CA HIS A 83 -3.60 -10.30 11.54
C HIS A 83 -4.86 -10.53 12.38
N PHE A 84 -4.89 -11.56 13.24
CA PHE A 84 -6.11 -11.98 13.95
C PHE A 84 -5.92 -12.16 15.45
N ILE A 85 -6.49 -11.24 16.22
CA ILE A 85 -6.65 -11.39 17.65
C ILE A 85 -7.92 -12.22 17.88
N LYS A 86 -7.82 -13.33 18.62
CA LYS A 86 -9.02 -14.00 19.14
C LYS A 86 -9.62 -13.11 20.22
N THR A 87 -10.83 -12.62 19.99
CA THR A 87 -11.60 -11.91 21.01
C THR A 87 -12.26 -12.91 21.98
N ASN A 88 -12.72 -12.43 23.14
CA ASN A 88 -13.31 -13.28 24.20
C ASN A 88 -14.56 -14.05 23.75
N ASP A 89 -15.22 -13.59 22.68
CA ASP A 89 -16.35 -14.24 22.01
C ASP A 89 -15.93 -15.32 20.99
N GLY A 90 -14.63 -15.63 20.90
CA GLY A 90 -14.09 -16.67 20.02
C GLY A 90 -14.01 -16.28 18.54
N LYS A 91 -14.43 -15.06 18.17
CA LYS A 91 -14.39 -14.59 16.79
C LYS A 91 -12.98 -14.09 16.43
N PRO A 92 -12.50 -14.36 15.20
CA PRO A 92 -11.24 -13.81 14.74
C PRO A 92 -11.45 -12.31 14.42
N LYS A 93 -10.86 -11.42 15.23
CA LYS A 93 -10.89 -9.98 14.98
C LYS A 93 -9.59 -9.53 14.33
N CYS A 94 -9.71 -8.72 13.29
CA CYS A 94 -8.59 -8.11 12.63
C CYS A 94 -7.76 -7.23 13.59
N SER A 95 -6.43 -7.29 13.52
CA SER A 95 -5.54 -6.34 14.21
C SER A 95 -5.52 -4.97 13.54
N TYR A 96 -6.04 -4.86 12.32
CA TYR A 96 -6.35 -3.60 11.65
C TYR A 96 -7.74 -3.10 12.10
N PRO A 97 -7.87 -1.81 12.48
CA PRO A 97 -9.16 -1.24 12.86
C PRO A 97 -10.11 -1.19 11.65
N ASP A 98 -11.40 -1.46 11.90
CA ASP A 98 -12.47 -1.38 10.87
C ASP A 98 -12.60 0.03 10.26
N THR A 99 -11.99 1.02 10.93
CA THR A 99 -11.77 2.38 10.42
C THR A 99 -10.29 2.69 10.45
N PHE A 100 -9.80 3.21 9.33
CA PHE A 100 -8.45 3.70 9.11
C PHE A 100 -7.93 4.74 10.15
N HIS A 101 -8.82 5.26 11.00
CA HIS A 101 -8.55 6.26 12.02
C HIS A 101 -8.65 5.76 13.49
N GLY A 102 -8.77 4.45 13.73
CA GLY A 102 -9.05 3.91 15.08
C GLY A 102 -7.91 3.15 15.76
N ASP A 103 -7.71 3.43 17.05
CA ASP A 103 -6.84 2.82 18.08
C ASP A 103 -5.85 1.69 17.70
N LYS A 104 -4.60 1.92 18.11
CA LYS A 104 -3.46 0.98 18.10
C LYS A 104 -3.83 -0.32 18.83
N ARG A 105 -4.13 -1.39 18.10
CA ARG A 105 -4.33 -2.73 18.69
C ARG A 105 -3.06 -3.59 18.53
N PRO A 106 -2.67 -4.36 19.57
CA PRO A 106 -1.46 -5.17 19.52
C PRO A 106 -1.60 -6.36 18.56
N LEU A 107 -0.57 -6.56 17.75
CA LEU A 107 -0.45 -7.59 16.71
C LEU A 107 -0.28 -8.99 17.34
N THR A 108 -1.31 -9.85 17.36
CA THR A 108 -1.14 -11.27 17.75
C THR A 108 -1.91 -12.25 16.87
N LYS A 109 -1.29 -13.43 16.63
CA LYS A 109 -1.62 -14.64 15.82
C LYS A 109 -1.53 -14.68 14.27
N ARG A 110 -0.63 -15.55 13.77
CA ARG A 110 -0.45 -15.97 12.35
C ARG A 110 -1.73 -16.58 11.75
N LEU A 111 -1.97 -16.30 10.47
CA LEU A 111 -2.97 -16.98 9.65
C LEU A 111 -2.51 -18.41 9.30
N ASN A 112 -3.39 -19.39 9.49
CA ASN A 112 -3.25 -20.75 8.93
C ASN A 112 -3.98 -20.89 7.58
N THR A 113 -4.50 -19.80 7.02
CA THR A 113 -5.22 -19.79 5.75
C THR A 113 -4.87 -18.49 5.03
N PRO A 114 -4.24 -18.53 3.85
CA PRO A 114 -3.84 -17.31 3.15
C PRO A 114 -5.11 -16.57 2.73
N SER A 115 -5.36 -15.44 3.36
CA SER A 115 -6.30 -14.46 2.87
C SER A 115 -5.58 -13.60 1.82
N ALA A 116 -6.30 -13.15 0.80
CA ALA A 116 -5.72 -12.45 -0.34
C ALA A 116 -4.79 -11.30 0.08
N SER A 117 -3.76 -11.03 -0.71
CA SER A 117 -2.84 -9.92 -0.46
C SER A 117 -3.37 -8.61 -1.03
N VAL A 118 -2.97 -7.49 -0.43
CA VAL A 118 -3.21 -6.13 -0.93
C VAL A 118 -2.54 -5.97 -2.30
N THR A 119 -3.29 -5.52 -3.30
CA THR A 119 -2.75 -5.20 -4.64
C THR A 119 -2.32 -3.72 -4.73
N VAL A 120 -1.64 -3.37 -5.83
CA VAL A 120 -1.29 -1.97 -6.13
C VAL A 120 -2.52 -1.07 -6.18
N ASP A 121 -3.58 -1.50 -6.87
CA ASP A 121 -4.80 -0.70 -7.05
C ASP A 121 -5.53 -0.47 -5.72
N GLU A 122 -5.56 -1.49 -4.86
CA GLU A 122 -6.16 -1.37 -3.52
C GLU A 122 -5.38 -0.39 -2.65
N ALA A 123 -4.04 -0.51 -2.63
CA ALA A 123 -3.18 0.41 -1.89
C ALA A 123 -3.30 1.85 -2.42
N LYS A 124 -3.35 2.03 -3.75
CA LYS A 124 -3.56 3.31 -4.41
C LYS A 124 -4.91 3.92 -4.02
N ALA A 125 -5.99 3.14 -4.06
CA ALA A 125 -7.33 3.62 -3.71
C ALA A 125 -7.41 4.10 -2.25
N VAL A 126 -6.87 3.32 -1.31
CA VAL A 126 -6.81 3.72 0.10
C VAL A 126 -5.93 4.96 0.30
N MET A 127 -4.77 5.03 -0.37
CA MET A 127 -3.90 6.20 -0.28
C MET A 127 -4.59 7.47 -0.79
N LYS A 128 -5.39 7.38 -1.87
CA LYS A 128 -6.13 8.54 -2.41
C LYS A 128 -7.30 8.95 -1.53
N LEU A 129 -8.13 8.00 -1.09
CA LEU A 129 -9.35 8.27 -0.34
C LEU A 129 -9.10 8.59 1.13
N GLU A 130 -8.22 7.83 1.78
CA GLU A 130 -8.07 7.81 3.24
C GLU A 130 -6.68 8.32 3.68
N ARG A 131 -5.81 8.70 2.74
CA ARG A 131 -4.44 9.23 2.99
C ARG A 131 -3.55 8.29 3.81
N ILE A 132 -3.74 6.99 3.61
CA ILE A 132 -2.99 5.95 4.31
C ILE A 132 -2.16 5.14 3.33
N LEU A 133 -0.86 5.02 3.66
CA LEU A 133 0.06 4.16 2.95
C LEU A 133 -0.13 2.72 3.42
N LEU A 134 -0.82 1.92 2.61
CA LEU A 134 -1.00 0.48 2.85
C LEU A 134 0.07 -0.32 2.06
N PRO A 135 0.87 -1.17 2.72
CA PRO A 135 1.87 -2.00 2.04
C PRO A 135 1.27 -2.96 1.00
N VAL A 136 1.74 -2.88 -0.25
CA VAL A 136 1.39 -3.83 -1.32
C VAL A 136 1.95 -5.21 -0.96
N GLY A 137 1.10 -6.24 -1.03
CA GLY A 137 1.45 -7.62 -0.66
C GLY A 137 1.13 -7.98 0.79
N LEU A 138 0.61 -7.05 1.59
CA LEU A 138 0.17 -7.34 2.95
C LEU A 138 -1.00 -8.35 2.89
N PRO A 139 -0.93 -9.50 3.58
CA PRO A 139 -2.07 -10.42 3.66
C PRO A 139 -3.18 -9.79 4.52
N VAL A 140 -4.42 -9.77 4.02
CA VAL A 140 -5.58 -9.15 4.70
C VAL A 140 -6.78 -10.10 4.73
N CYS A 141 -7.60 -10.07 5.79
CA CYS A 141 -8.75 -10.96 5.92
C CYS A 141 -9.83 -10.71 4.86
N PRO A 142 -10.76 -11.66 4.58
CA PRO A 142 -11.81 -11.48 3.59
C PRO A 142 -12.67 -10.22 3.79
N HIS A 143 -12.92 -9.83 5.04
CA HIS A 143 -13.67 -8.61 5.34
C HIS A 143 -12.92 -7.35 4.87
N HIS A 144 -11.65 -7.21 5.25
CA HIS A 144 -10.83 -6.08 4.82
C HIS A 144 -10.58 -6.09 3.32
N LYS A 145 -10.46 -7.28 2.71
CA LYS A 145 -10.37 -7.40 1.26
C LYS A 145 -11.58 -6.77 0.57
N SER A 146 -12.80 -7.08 1.03
CA SER A 146 -14.01 -6.44 0.52
C SER A 146 -14.03 -4.92 0.72
N THR A 147 -13.53 -4.42 1.85
CA THR A 147 -13.38 -2.96 2.07
C THR A 147 -12.41 -2.32 1.08
N LEU A 148 -11.29 -2.97 0.76
CA LEU A 148 -10.33 -2.48 -0.22
C LEU A 148 -10.91 -2.48 -1.64
N GLU A 149 -11.64 -3.52 -2.02
CA GLU A 149 -12.36 -3.59 -3.30
C GLU A 149 -13.40 -2.46 -3.42
N GLN A 150 -14.12 -2.16 -2.34
CA GLN A 150 -15.04 -1.01 -2.29
C GLN A 150 -14.31 0.34 -2.41
N ALA A 151 -13.09 0.45 -1.87
CA ALA A 151 -12.27 1.65 -2.04
C ALA A 151 -11.93 1.89 -3.52
N ILE A 152 -11.64 0.85 -4.29
CA ILE A 152 -11.42 0.96 -5.75
C ILE A 152 -12.69 1.49 -6.43
N VAL A 153 -13.85 0.92 -6.10
CA VAL A 153 -15.14 1.38 -6.66
C VAL A 153 -15.40 2.84 -6.32
N ARG A 154 -15.15 3.26 -5.07
CA ARG A 154 -15.30 4.67 -4.65
C ARG A 154 -14.34 5.60 -5.36
N MET A 155 -13.09 5.20 -5.56
CA MET A 155 -12.07 5.98 -6.27
C MET A 155 -12.45 6.22 -7.73
N ASN A 156 -13.08 5.24 -8.38
CA ASN A 156 -13.49 5.31 -9.78
C ASN A 156 -14.95 5.79 -9.98
N GLY A 157 -15.68 6.03 -8.89
CA GLY A 157 -17.06 6.51 -8.92
C GLY A 157 -17.14 7.99 -9.31
N PRO A 158 -18.32 8.47 -9.75
CA PRO A 158 -18.51 9.89 -10.03
C PRO A 158 -18.28 10.70 -8.75
N GLU A 159 -17.52 11.80 -8.86
CA GLU A 159 -17.37 12.76 -7.77
C GLU A 159 -18.76 13.25 -7.36
N VAL A 160 -19.19 12.91 -6.15
CA VAL A 160 -20.37 13.54 -5.56
C VAL A 160 -19.97 14.99 -5.30
N PRO A 161 -20.63 15.99 -5.92
CA PRO A 161 -20.30 17.38 -5.65
C PRO A 161 -20.48 17.62 -4.16
N THR A 162 -19.36 17.90 -3.49
CA THR A 162 -19.34 18.38 -2.13
C THR A 162 -20.03 19.73 -2.14
N ASN A 163 -21.30 19.76 -1.75
CA ASN A 163 -21.96 20.99 -1.33
C ASN A 163 -21.25 21.46 -0.05
N ASP A 164 -20.23 22.30 -0.22
CA ASP A 164 -19.58 22.99 0.87
C ASP A 164 -20.58 23.99 1.49
N PRO A 165 -21.00 23.83 2.76
CA PRO A 165 -21.93 24.76 3.38
C PRO A 165 -21.26 26.06 3.84
N THR A 166 -19.97 26.28 3.55
CA THR A 166 -19.28 27.53 3.91
C THR A 166 -19.34 28.56 2.78
N GLY A 167 -20.56 29.06 2.52
CA GLY A 167 -20.72 30.38 1.90
C GLY A 167 -20.14 31.46 2.83
N PRO A 168 -19.44 32.48 2.29
CA PRO A 168 -18.74 33.45 3.12
C PRO A 168 -19.72 34.27 3.97
N LEU A 169 -19.37 34.41 5.25
CA LEU A 169 -19.91 35.41 6.16
C LEU A 169 -19.76 36.79 5.52
N ARG A 170 -20.83 37.32 4.93
CA ARG A 170 -20.92 38.74 4.57
C ARG A 170 -21.11 39.55 5.86
N SER A 171 -20.01 40.10 6.34
CA SER A 171 -19.98 41.17 7.34
C SER A 171 -20.34 42.51 6.67
N GLY A 172 -21.41 43.16 7.16
CA GLY A 172 -21.48 44.59 7.47
C GLY A 172 -21.56 45.67 6.37
N ASN A 173 -22.52 46.59 6.62
CA ASN A 173 -22.58 48.03 6.30
C ASN A 173 -23.10 48.37 4.87
N GLU A 174 -24.09 49.25 4.65
CA GLU A 174 -24.70 50.35 5.42
C GLU A 174 -26.23 50.35 5.26
#